data_AF-A0A7D4BRQ6-F1
#
_entry.id   AF-A0A7D4BRQ6-F1
#
_cell.length_a   1.000
_cell.length_b   1.000
_cell.length_c   1.000
_cell.angle_alpha   90.00
_cell.angle_beta   90.00
_cell.angle_gamma   90.00
#
_symmetry.space_group_name_H-M   'P 1'
#
loop_
_entity.id
_entity.type
_entity.pdbx_description
1 polymer ?
#
loop_
_entity_poly.entity_id
_entity_poly.type
_entity_poly.pdbx_seq_one_letter_code
_entity_poly.pdbx_strand_id
1 'polypeptide(L)'
;MTQISATPASLSAFFQLHDAGRVPVLLPLRYHRMQADALAFFRGSAPLYYARFGAAEAVAGGPVGWLCGDAHVENFGSYRGGNKLVYFDLNDFDEAVLGPLLWDIGRLVVSARLAAAHFGLALAEQQTCVKQLLLAYTSALAAGKAYLLERATAHGLVRQLLKAVQQRRQRDLLAGRASRRGGWHLRACKSPTLRPLPLAEYLAVRHAVEAWRQQQPSPPCGPLLDVAGRIAGVGSLGVPRYAILAQSRQVGKLPLLLDLKLALPAAPLAFCAVPQPVWPTEAARVVAAQGYMQAVCPALLQPLTLGASLLCSGTCSRWQTSSILVISPRM
;
A
#
# COMPACT_ATOMS: atom_id res chain seq x y z
N MET A 1 -0.32 24.23 -14.69
CA MET A 1 -1.48 23.59 -14.04
C MET A 1 -2.00 24.54 -12.98
N THR A 2 -3.30 24.82 -12.97
CA THR A 2 -3.94 25.78 -12.05
C THR A 2 -3.84 25.26 -10.61
N GLN A 3 -3.34 26.08 -9.68
CA GLN A 3 -3.36 25.73 -8.26
C GLN A 3 -4.79 25.41 -7.84
N ILE A 4 -5.00 24.24 -7.22
CA ILE A 4 -6.31 23.87 -6.68
C ILE A 4 -6.62 24.80 -5.52
N SER A 5 -7.65 25.64 -5.69
CA SER A 5 -8.14 26.51 -4.62
C SER A 5 -8.61 25.66 -3.43
N ALA A 6 -8.27 26.07 -2.21
CA ALA A 6 -8.64 25.35 -0.99
C ALA A 6 -10.10 25.61 -0.56
N THR A 7 -11.02 25.74 -1.52
CA THR A 7 -12.45 25.85 -1.23
C THR A 7 -13.08 24.47 -1.07
N PRO A 8 -14.17 24.33 -0.29
CA PRO A 8 -14.89 23.07 -0.18
C PRO A 8 -15.34 22.50 -1.53
N ALA A 9 -15.83 23.35 -2.44
CA ALA A 9 -16.28 22.93 -3.77
C ALA A 9 -15.13 22.38 -4.63
N SER A 10 -13.99 23.07 -4.68
CA SER A 10 -12.81 22.63 -5.43
C SER A 10 -12.23 21.33 -4.87
N LEU A 11 -12.15 21.18 -3.54
CA LEU A 11 -11.68 19.94 -2.91
C LEU A 11 -12.64 18.77 -3.12
N SER A 12 -13.96 19.02 -3.05
CA SER A 12 -14.97 18.00 -3.33
C SER A 12 -14.86 17.49 -4.76
N ALA A 13 -14.78 18.38 -5.75
CA ALA A 13 -14.61 18.01 -7.16
C ALA A 13 -13.32 17.23 -7.38
N PHE A 14 -12.21 17.65 -6.73
CA PHE A 14 -10.94 16.95 -6.79
C PHE A 14 -11.05 15.53 -6.23
N PHE A 15 -11.63 15.34 -5.05
CA PHE A 15 -11.77 14.01 -4.47
C PHE A 15 -12.73 13.12 -5.26
N GLN A 16 -13.80 13.66 -5.84
CA GLN A 16 -14.69 12.90 -6.72
C GLN A 16 -13.95 12.35 -7.95
N LEU A 17 -13.06 13.15 -8.55
CA LEU A 17 -12.21 12.70 -9.66
C LEU A 17 -11.27 11.56 -9.23
N HIS A 18 -10.66 11.67 -8.04
CA HIS A 18 -9.70 10.69 -7.52
C HIS A 18 -10.33 9.50 -6.78
N ASP A 19 -11.66 9.51 -6.60
CA ASP A 19 -12.44 8.38 -6.11
C ASP A 19 -12.97 7.48 -7.23
N ALA A 20 -12.85 7.90 -8.49
CA ALA A 20 -13.26 7.11 -9.63
C ALA A 20 -12.60 5.70 -9.60
N GLY A 21 -13.41 4.65 -9.76
CA GLY A 21 -12.95 3.26 -9.70
C GLY A 21 -12.80 2.68 -8.28
N ARG A 22 -13.03 3.46 -7.22
CA ARG A 22 -13.11 2.94 -5.86
C ARG A 22 -14.47 2.28 -5.60
N VAL A 23 -14.48 1.32 -4.68
CA VAL A 23 -15.66 0.62 -4.15
C VAL A 23 -16.55 1.65 -3.42
N PRO A 24 -17.74 2.00 -3.94
CA PRO A 24 -18.52 3.13 -3.43
C PRO A 24 -18.93 3.00 -1.95
N VAL A 25 -19.28 1.78 -1.51
CA VAL A 25 -19.68 1.53 -0.11
C VAL A 25 -18.56 1.79 0.90
N LEU A 26 -17.30 1.87 0.46
CA LEU A 26 -16.14 2.17 1.31
C LEU A 26 -15.76 3.66 1.34
N LEU A 27 -16.32 4.49 0.45
CA LEU A 27 -16.00 5.92 0.40
C LEU A 27 -16.39 6.67 1.69
N PRO A 28 -17.58 6.47 2.29
CA PRO A 28 -17.91 7.13 3.56
C PRO A 28 -16.90 6.80 4.67
N LEU A 29 -16.45 5.54 4.74
CA LEU A 29 -15.43 5.12 5.70
C LEU A 29 -14.06 5.75 5.40
N ARG A 30 -13.70 5.92 4.11
CA ARG A 30 -12.47 6.64 3.70
C ARG A 30 -12.49 8.07 4.21
N TYR A 31 -13.57 8.81 3.93
CA TYR A 31 -13.69 10.20 4.38
C TYR A 31 -13.72 10.30 5.90
N HIS A 32 -14.42 9.41 6.59
CA HIS A 32 -14.42 9.36 8.05
C HIS A 32 -13.01 9.15 8.61
N ARG A 33 -12.21 8.22 8.04
CA ARG A 33 -10.81 8.02 8.47
C ARG A 33 -9.92 9.23 8.17
N MET A 34 -10.15 9.90 7.05
CA MET A 34 -9.40 11.11 6.69
C MET A 34 -9.72 12.31 7.59
N GLN A 35 -10.91 12.33 8.20
CA GLN A 35 -11.33 13.38 9.14
C GLN A 35 -10.75 13.21 10.55
N ALA A 36 -10.05 12.10 10.83
CA ALA A 36 -9.52 11.82 12.17
C ALA A 36 -8.54 12.91 12.63
N ASP A 37 -7.61 13.32 11.76
CA ASP A 37 -6.67 14.41 11.98
C ASP A 37 -5.97 14.83 10.67
N ALA A 38 -5.09 15.84 10.75
CA ALA A 38 -4.34 16.36 9.61
C ALA A 38 -3.36 15.34 8.98
N LEU A 39 -2.77 14.43 9.79
CA LEU A 39 -1.88 13.39 9.28
C LEU A 39 -2.67 12.34 8.49
N ALA A 40 -3.83 11.92 9.01
CA ALA A 40 -4.74 11.00 8.34
C ALA A 40 -5.27 11.60 7.02
N PHE A 41 -5.65 12.88 7.02
CA PHE A 41 -6.02 13.60 5.80
C PHE A 41 -4.86 13.58 4.78
N PHE A 42 -3.66 13.98 5.20
CA PHE A 42 -2.48 14.05 4.34
C PHE A 42 -2.14 12.71 3.66
N ARG A 43 -2.18 11.62 4.43
CA ARG A 43 -1.99 10.25 3.93
C ARG A 43 -3.14 9.79 3.04
N GLY A 44 -4.35 10.25 3.30
CA GLY A 44 -5.54 9.97 2.51
C GLY A 44 -5.61 10.72 1.17
N SER A 45 -4.80 11.78 1.01
CA SER A 45 -4.90 12.74 -0.09
C SER A 45 -3.60 12.89 -0.88
N ALA A 46 -2.89 11.78 -1.16
CA ALA A 46 -1.63 11.82 -1.93
C ALA A 46 -1.72 12.63 -3.26
N PRO A 47 -2.77 12.50 -4.09
CA PRO A 47 -2.91 13.33 -5.29
C PRO A 47 -2.95 14.83 -5.00
N LEU A 48 -3.59 15.25 -3.90
CA LEU A 48 -3.68 16.67 -3.52
C LEU A 48 -2.32 17.25 -3.14
N TYR A 49 -1.45 16.42 -2.53
CA TYR A 49 -0.07 16.81 -2.26
C TYR A 49 0.68 17.12 -3.56
N TYR A 50 0.63 16.25 -4.57
CA TYR A 50 1.32 16.49 -5.84
C TYR A 50 0.73 17.66 -6.63
N ALA A 51 -0.60 17.83 -6.58
CA ALA A 51 -1.27 18.96 -7.22
C ALA A 51 -0.86 20.33 -6.63
N ARG A 52 -0.47 20.40 -5.35
CA ARG A 52 -0.07 21.65 -4.70
C ARG A 52 1.44 21.78 -4.54
N PHE A 53 2.08 20.80 -3.93
CA PHE A 53 3.51 20.81 -3.62
C PHE A 53 4.35 20.34 -4.80
N GLY A 54 3.94 19.29 -5.53
CA GLY A 54 4.68 18.80 -6.70
C GLY A 54 4.79 19.84 -7.82
N ALA A 55 3.83 20.78 -7.89
CA ALA A 55 3.84 21.90 -8.82
C ALA A 55 4.70 23.09 -8.36
N ALA A 56 5.28 23.07 -7.15
CA ALA A 56 6.08 24.18 -6.65
C ALA A 56 7.50 24.15 -7.23
N GLU A 57 7.94 25.27 -7.77
CA GLU A 57 9.26 25.40 -8.43
C GLU A 57 10.43 25.01 -7.52
N ALA A 58 10.34 25.36 -6.23
CA ALA A 58 11.36 25.05 -5.21
C ALA A 58 11.66 23.55 -5.05
N VAL A 59 10.77 22.66 -5.52
CA VAL A 59 10.92 21.20 -5.43
C VAL A 59 10.78 20.51 -6.79
N ALA A 60 10.67 21.28 -7.88
CA ALA A 60 10.64 20.76 -9.24
C ALA A 60 12.04 20.31 -9.72
N GLY A 61 13.11 20.87 -9.14
CA GLY A 61 14.48 20.52 -9.44
C GLY A 61 15.07 19.40 -8.55
N GLY A 62 16.31 19.03 -8.85
CA GLY A 62 17.07 18.03 -8.07
C GLY A 62 17.28 16.70 -8.81
N PRO A 63 18.04 15.77 -8.21
CA PRO A 63 18.30 14.47 -8.82
C PRO A 63 17.02 13.68 -9.02
N VAL A 64 16.95 13.01 -10.17
CA VAL A 64 15.88 12.08 -10.51
C VAL A 64 16.22 10.70 -9.93
N GLY A 65 15.24 10.08 -9.29
CA GLY A 65 15.37 8.71 -8.79
C GLY A 65 14.00 8.07 -8.55
N TRP A 66 14.01 6.82 -8.08
CA TRP A 66 12.78 6.12 -7.75
C TRP A 66 12.14 6.72 -6.50
N LEU A 67 10.92 7.21 -6.67
CA LEU A 67 10.02 7.64 -5.60
C LEU A 67 9.17 6.46 -5.18
N CYS A 68 8.94 6.34 -3.87
CA CYS A 68 7.85 5.56 -3.33
C CYS A 68 6.50 6.23 -3.65
N GLY A 69 6.48 7.57 -3.75
CA GLY A 69 5.30 8.36 -4.15
C GLY A 69 4.23 8.49 -3.07
N ASP A 70 4.38 7.75 -1.97
CA ASP A 70 3.55 7.85 -0.76
C ASP A 70 4.44 7.91 0.49
N ALA A 71 5.57 8.63 0.42
CA ALA A 71 6.48 8.77 1.55
C ALA A 71 5.82 9.51 2.73
N HIS A 72 5.63 8.81 3.85
CA HIS A 72 5.11 9.34 5.10
C HIS A 72 5.54 8.44 6.27
N VAL A 73 5.55 8.94 7.51
CA VAL A 73 6.10 8.18 8.66
C VAL A 73 5.40 6.84 8.90
N GLU A 74 4.09 6.76 8.65
CA GLU A 74 3.32 5.50 8.76
C GLU A 74 3.43 4.56 7.55
N ASN A 75 4.22 4.89 6.52
CA ASN A 75 4.50 3.97 5.40
C ASN A 75 5.72 3.10 5.74
N PHE A 76 6.51 3.52 6.74
CA PHE A 76 7.52 2.69 7.36
C PHE A 76 6.88 1.74 8.37
N GLY A 77 7.32 0.50 8.37
CA GLY A 77 6.67 -0.55 9.15
C GLY A 77 7.30 -1.91 8.92
N SER A 78 6.76 -2.91 9.61
CA SER A 78 7.31 -4.25 9.57
C SER A 78 6.61 -5.18 8.58
N TYR A 79 7.37 -5.99 7.86
CA TYR A 79 6.84 -7.05 7.01
C TYR A 79 7.78 -8.27 7.03
N ARG A 80 7.28 -9.42 6.55
CA ARG A 80 8.09 -10.62 6.36
C ARG A 80 8.60 -10.68 4.92
N GLY A 81 9.92 -10.74 4.72
CA GLY A 81 10.50 -10.94 3.40
C GLY A 81 10.28 -12.36 2.86
N GLY A 82 10.56 -12.57 1.58
CA GLY A 82 10.48 -13.87 0.92
C GLY A 82 11.36 -14.96 1.56
N ASN A 83 12.43 -14.55 2.23
CA ASN A 83 13.33 -15.40 3.03
C ASN A 83 12.83 -15.69 4.46
N LYS A 84 11.59 -15.29 4.78
CA LYS A 84 10.90 -15.49 6.08
C LYS A 84 11.44 -14.64 7.25
N LEU A 85 12.44 -13.79 7.04
CA LEU A 85 12.90 -12.82 8.04
C LEU A 85 11.97 -11.61 8.12
N VAL A 86 12.03 -10.87 9.23
CA VAL A 86 11.20 -9.69 9.48
C VAL A 86 12.06 -8.44 9.33
N TYR A 87 11.59 -7.51 8.50
CA TYR A 87 12.27 -6.27 8.15
C TYR A 87 11.44 -5.07 8.56
N PHE A 88 12.11 -3.94 8.78
CA PHE A 88 11.49 -2.62 8.90
C PHE A 88 11.89 -1.77 7.70
N ASP A 89 10.93 -1.41 6.86
CA ASP A 89 11.17 -0.64 5.62
C ASP A 89 9.87 0.05 5.17
N LEU A 90 9.91 0.75 4.04
CA LEU A 90 8.73 1.20 3.30
C LEU A 90 7.84 0.00 2.91
N ASN A 91 6.51 0.19 2.95
CA ASN A 91 5.53 -0.90 2.78
C ASN A 91 4.56 -0.74 1.61
N ASP A 92 4.35 0.47 1.12
CA ASP A 92 3.39 0.77 0.05
C ASP A 92 4.12 1.49 -1.09
N PHE A 93 4.01 0.90 -2.28
CA PHE A 93 4.68 1.34 -3.52
C PHE A 93 3.66 1.58 -4.65
N ASP A 94 2.35 1.64 -4.32
CA ASP A 94 1.30 1.91 -5.29
C ASP A 94 1.58 3.19 -6.11
N GLU A 95 2.14 4.20 -5.44
CA GLU A 95 2.40 5.53 -5.98
C GLU A 95 3.80 5.65 -6.61
N ALA A 96 4.55 4.56 -6.72
CA ALA A 96 5.96 4.61 -7.07
C ALA A 96 6.21 4.99 -8.54
N VAL A 97 7.08 5.98 -8.76
CA VAL A 97 7.42 6.51 -10.09
C VAL A 97 8.88 6.93 -10.13
N LEU A 98 9.43 7.13 -11.32
CA LEU A 98 10.69 7.86 -11.45
C LEU A 98 10.38 9.36 -11.37
N GLY A 99 11.06 10.11 -10.49
CA GLY A 99 10.76 11.54 -10.31
C GLY A 99 11.79 12.30 -9.49
N PRO A 100 11.57 13.61 -9.26
CA PRO A 100 12.47 14.42 -8.43
C PRO A 100 12.47 13.91 -6.98
N LEU A 101 13.63 13.50 -6.46
CA LEU A 101 13.75 12.92 -5.11
C LEU A 101 13.22 13.84 -4.00
N LEU A 102 13.26 15.17 -4.22
CA LEU A 102 12.73 16.16 -3.29
C LEU A 102 11.23 16.03 -3.04
N TRP A 103 10.47 15.40 -3.95
CA TRP A 103 9.04 15.17 -3.76
C TRP A 103 8.75 14.24 -2.60
N ASP A 104 9.46 13.11 -2.50
CA ASP A 104 9.27 12.18 -1.38
C ASP A 104 9.89 12.73 -0.08
N ILE A 105 11.03 13.42 -0.17
CA ILE A 105 11.66 14.06 0.99
C ILE A 105 10.73 15.13 1.58
N GLY A 106 10.18 16.01 0.74
CA GLY A 106 9.22 17.03 1.15
C GLY A 106 7.97 16.41 1.77
N ARG A 107 7.48 15.31 1.19
CA ARG A 107 6.29 14.61 1.68
C ARG A 107 6.54 14.01 3.06
N LEU A 108 7.70 13.40 3.24
CA LEU A 108 8.12 12.82 4.50
C LEU A 108 8.33 13.88 5.58
N VAL A 109 8.90 15.04 5.24
CA VAL A 109 9.05 16.20 6.14
C VAL A 109 7.69 16.71 6.63
N VAL A 110 6.75 16.92 5.71
CA VAL A 110 5.38 17.34 6.06
C VAL A 110 4.73 16.29 6.96
N SER A 111 4.86 15.01 6.62
CA SER A 111 4.34 13.91 7.44
C SER A 111 4.92 13.90 8.85
N ALA A 112 6.24 14.07 9.00
CA ALA A 112 6.90 14.05 10.31
C ALA A 112 6.45 15.23 11.19
N ARG A 113 6.29 16.41 10.60
CA ARG A 113 5.74 17.58 11.30
C ARG A 113 4.29 17.35 11.76
N LEU A 114 3.44 16.82 10.88
CA LEU A 114 2.05 16.50 11.22
C LEU A 114 1.94 15.41 12.29
N ALA A 115 2.82 14.40 12.25
CA ALA A 115 2.88 13.37 13.28
C ALA A 115 3.33 13.94 14.63
N ALA A 116 4.37 14.77 14.65
CA ALA A 116 4.82 15.44 15.87
C ALA A 116 3.70 16.33 16.47
N ALA A 117 2.94 17.05 15.63
CA ALA A 117 1.79 17.82 16.07
C ALA A 117 0.65 16.93 16.61
N HIS A 118 0.37 15.78 15.98
CA HIS A 118 -0.61 14.80 16.46
C HIS A 118 -0.26 14.29 17.86
N PHE A 119 1.03 14.11 18.18
CA PHE A 119 1.50 13.74 19.52
C PHE A 119 1.57 14.91 20.51
N GLY A 120 1.10 16.10 20.15
CA GLY A 120 1.04 17.25 21.05
C GLY A 120 2.37 17.98 21.27
N LEU A 121 3.38 17.74 20.43
CA LEU A 121 4.68 18.40 20.55
C LEU A 121 4.60 19.88 20.19
N ALA A 122 5.36 20.72 20.89
CA ALA A 122 5.45 22.15 20.62
C ALA A 122 6.14 22.42 19.27
N LEU A 123 5.92 23.61 18.68
CA LEU A 123 6.47 23.94 17.35
C LEU A 123 8.00 23.80 17.26
N ALA A 124 8.73 24.14 18.32
CA ALA A 124 10.19 23.99 18.37
C ALA A 124 10.62 22.50 18.35
N GLU A 125 9.87 21.63 19.02
CA GLU A 125 10.10 20.18 19.04
C GLU A 125 9.75 19.56 17.69
N GLN A 126 8.64 19.97 17.07
CA GLN A 126 8.28 19.56 15.70
C GLN A 126 9.39 19.92 14.69
N GLN A 127 9.95 21.13 14.77
CA GLN A 127 11.08 21.55 13.94
C GLN A 127 12.33 20.70 14.21
N THR A 128 12.56 20.34 15.48
CA THR A 128 13.67 19.48 15.87
C THR A 128 13.52 18.08 15.26
N CYS A 129 12.32 17.48 15.33
CA CYS A 129 12.03 16.19 14.69
C CYS A 129 12.31 16.22 13.17
N VAL A 130 11.85 17.25 12.48
CA VAL A 130 12.10 17.42 11.03
C VAL A 130 13.59 17.58 10.72
N LYS A 131 14.31 18.39 11.51
CA LYS A 131 15.77 18.56 11.34
C LYS A 131 16.50 17.23 11.54
N GLN A 132 16.16 16.47 12.58
CA GLN A 132 16.76 15.16 12.84
C GLN A 132 16.47 14.15 11.72
N LEU A 133 15.24 14.16 11.18
CA LEU A 133 14.89 13.34 10.03
C LEU A 133 15.75 13.66 8.82
N LEU A 134 15.88 14.95 8.48
CA LEU A 134 16.70 15.39 7.35
C LEU A 134 18.18 15.09 7.56
N LEU A 135 18.72 15.31 8.77
CA LEU A 135 20.10 14.96 9.13
C LEU A 135 20.36 13.45 8.97
N ALA A 136 19.44 12.61 9.44
CA ALA A 136 19.55 11.15 9.27
C ALA A 136 19.51 10.74 7.79
N TYR A 137 18.62 11.35 7.01
CA TYR A 137 18.50 11.11 5.57
C TYR A 137 19.76 11.52 4.82
N THR A 138 20.28 12.73 5.02
CA THR A 138 21.49 13.21 4.35
C THR A 138 22.74 12.45 4.79
N SER A 139 22.83 12.06 6.06
CA SER A 139 23.93 11.22 6.54
C SER A 139 23.93 9.83 5.88
N ALA A 140 22.75 9.23 5.71
CA ALA A 140 22.61 7.94 5.01
C ALA A 140 23.02 8.06 3.54
N LEU A 141 22.64 9.15 2.86
CA LEU A 141 23.08 9.43 1.49
C LEU A 141 24.59 9.64 1.41
N ALA A 142 25.18 10.43 2.32
CA ALA A 142 26.61 10.71 2.34
C ALA A 142 27.45 9.45 2.59
N ALA A 143 26.94 8.52 3.40
CA ALA A 143 27.58 7.22 3.60
C ALA A 143 27.55 6.34 2.34
N GLY A 144 26.65 6.62 1.37
CA GLY A 144 26.58 5.94 0.08
C GLY A 144 26.26 4.44 0.16
N LYS A 145 25.81 3.95 1.32
CA LYS A 145 25.60 2.52 1.58
C LYS A 145 24.20 2.27 2.10
N ALA A 146 23.40 1.58 1.29
CA ALA A 146 22.13 1.04 1.74
C ALA A 146 22.37 0.02 2.86
N TYR A 147 21.53 0.06 3.89
CA TYR A 147 21.56 -0.91 4.98
C TYR A 147 20.15 -1.42 5.28
N LEU A 148 20.10 -2.67 5.72
CA LEU A 148 18.86 -3.38 6.03
C LEU A 148 18.55 -3.23 7.52
N LEU A 149 17.33 -2.80 7.85
CA LEU A 149 16.83 -2.82 9.21
C LEU A 149 16.11 -4.14 9.48
N GLU A 150 16.83 -5.06 10.10
CA GLU A 150 16.30 -6.31 10.63
C GLU A 150 16.54 -6.40 12.13
N ARG A 151 16.05 -7.45 12.79
CA ARG A 151 16.16 -7.60 14.25
C ARG A 151 17.61 -7.50 14.77
N ALA A 152 18.58 -7.96 13.98
CA ALA A 152 19.99 -7.98 14.37
C ALA A 152 20.63 -6.58 14.32
N THR A 153 20.19 -5.74 13.38
CA THR A 153 20.73 -4.39 13.14
C THR A 153 19.87 -3.27 13.73
N ALA A 154 18.62 -3.55 14.07
CA ALA A 154 17.71 -2.57 14.65
C ALA A 154 18.00 -2.30 16.14
N HIS A 155 17.75 -1.05 16.56
CA HIS A 155 17.88 -0.60 17.94
C HIS A 155 16.55 0.02 18.44
N GLY A 156 16.46 0.26 19.75
CA GLY A 156 15.32 0.95 20.37
C GLY A 156 13.94 0.34 20.05
N LEU A 157 12.98 1.23 19.77
CA LEU A 157 11.57 0.88 19.49
C LEU A 157 11.42 -0.01 18.25
N VAL A 158 12.23 0.21 17.21
CA VAL A 158 12.19 -0.63 15.98
C VAL A 158 12.59 -2.08 16.31
N ARG A 159 13.62 -2.28 17.14
CA ARG A 159 14.02 -3.63 17.58
C ARG A 159 12.91 -4.31 18.38
N GLN A 160 12.23 -3.58 19.25
CA GLN A 160 11.11 -4.10 20.05
C GLN A 160 9.93 -4.49 19.15
N LEU A 161 9.58 -3.64 18.17
CA LEU A 161 8.57 -3.93 17.16
C LEU A 161 8.89 -5.22 16.40
N LEU A 162 10.12 -5.35 15.87
CA LEU A 162 10.53 -6.53 15.11
C LEU A 162 10.51 -7.82 15.95
N LYS A 163 10.88 -7.75 17.24
CA LYS A 163 10.75 -8.89 18.18
C LYS A 163 9.30 -9.32 18.37
N ALA A 164 8.38 -8.37 18.59
CA ALA A 164 6.97 -8.67 18.78
C ALA A 164 6.35 -9.27 17.51
N VAL A 165 6.67 -8.71 16.35
CA VAL A 165 6.16 -9.16 15.05
C VAL A 165 6.66 -10.55 14.69
N GLN A 166 7.91 -10.90 15.01
CA GLN A 166 8.46 -12.24 14.77
C GLN A 166 7.68 -13.35 15.51
N GLN A 167 7.08 -13.03 16.66
CA GLN A 167 6.34 -13.98 17.48
C GLN A 167 4.93 -14.28 16.94
N ARG A 168 4.40 -13.45 16.02
CA ARG A 168 3.07 -13.65 15.43
C ARG A 168 3.04 -14.92 14.59
N ARG A 169 2.07 -15.79 14.89
CA ARG A 169 1.88 -17.10 14.27
C ARG A 169 0.77 -17.03 13.22
N GLN A 170 0.73 -18.00 12.31
CA GLN A 170 -0.32 -18.12 11.29
C GLN A 170 -1.74 -18.10 11.88
N ARG A 171 -1.92 -18.67 13.09
CA ARG A 171 -3.20 -18.66 13.81
C ARG A 171 -3.70 -17.24 14.10
N ASP A 172 -2.78 -16.32 14.39
CA ASP A 172 -3.09 -14.93 14.75
C ASP A 172 -3.54 -14.14 13.52
N LEU A 173 -3.01 -14.48 12.34
CA LEU A 173 -3.43 -13.90 11.06
C LEU A 173 -4.84 -14.32 10.63
N LEU A 174 -5.22 -15.55 11.01
CA LEU A 174 -6.56 -16.11 10.76
C LEU A 174 -7.57 -15.68 11.82
N ALA A 175 -7.12 -15.35 13.03
CA ALA A 175 -7.97 -14.96 14.14
C ALA A 175 -8.90 -13.79 13.74
N GLY A 176 -10.19 -13.92 14.04
CA GLY A 176 -11.22 -12.94 13.67
C GLY A 176 -11.59 -12.91 12.17
N ARG A 177 -10.70 -13.36 11.27
CA ARG A 177 -10.89 -13.30 9.82
C ARG A 177 -11.37 -14.59 9.19
N ALA A 178 -11.04 -15.75 9.76
CA ALA A 178 -11.44 -17.05 9.24
C ALA A 178 -12.00 -17.95 10.36
N SER A 179 -12.84 -18.91 9.98
CA SER A 179 -13.34 -19.94 10.89
C SER A 179 -13.44 -21.30 10.20
N ARG A 180 -13.41 -22.36 10.99
CA ARG A 180 -13.63 -23.74 10.54
C ARG A 180 -15.02 -24.20 11.00
N ARG A 181 -16.01 -24.17 10.12
CA ARG A 181 -17.36 -24.75 10.33
C ARG A 181 -17.77 -25.44 9.04
N GLY A 182 -17.78 -26.78 9.02
CA GLY A 182 -17.97 -27.56 7.79
C GLY A 182 -16.85 -27.38 6.75
N GLY A 183 -15.75 -26.70 7.11
CA GLY A 183 -14.72 -26.24 6.19
C GLY A 183 -14.16 -24.89 6.63
N TRP A 184 -12.99 -24.54 6.10
CA TRP A 184 -12.38 -23.23 6.33
C TRP A 184 -13.01 -22.18 5.41
N HIS A 185 -13.43 -21.06 6.00
CA HIS A 185 -14.02 -19.92 5.27
C HIS A 185 -13.68 -18.61 5.97
N LEU A 186 -13.83 -17.50 5.26
CA LEU A 186 -13.64 -16.14 5.74
C LEU A 186 -14.91 -15.63 6.43
N ARG A 187 -14.72 -14.88 7.52
CA ARG A 187 -15.78 -14.25 8.31
C ARG A 187 -16.14 -12.88 7.73
N ALA A 188 -16.50 -12.84 6.44
CA ALA A 188 -16.69 -11.61 5.69
C ALA A 188 -17.68 -10.62 6.33
N CYS A 189 -18.73 -11.11 7.00
CA CYS A 189 -19.73 -10.27 7.68
C CYS A 189 -19.45 -10.01 9.17
N LYS A 190 -18.42 -10.65 9.76
CA LYS A 190 -18.12 -10.58 11.21
C LYS A 190 -16.72 -10.06 11.52
N SER A 191 -15.95 -9.73 10.49
CA SER A 191 -14.60 -9.19 10.62
C SER A 191 -14.63 -7.71 10.23
N PRO A 192 -14.09 -6.80 11.05
CA PRO A 192 -14.04 -5.37 10.73
C PRO A 192 -13.09 -5.06 9.55
N THR A 193 -12.25 -6.03 9.14
CA THR A 193 -11.29 -5.87 8.05
C THR A 193 -11.73 -6.56 6.77
N LEU A 194 -12.93 -7.15 6.73
CA LEU A 194 -13.45 -7.86 5.57
C LEU A 194 -14.85 -7.35 5.22
N ARG A 195 -15.25 -7.56 3.96
CA ARG A 195 -16.62 -7.34 3.48
C ARG A 195 -17.07 -8.52 2.62
N PRO A 196 -18.38 -8.83 2.57
CA PRO A 196 -18.91 -9.73 1.56
C PRO A 196 -18.69 -9.14 0.15
N LEU A 197 -18.65 -10.03 -0.84
CA LEU A 197 -18.56 -9.69 -2.25
C LEU A 197 -19.87 -10.06 -2.95
N PRO A 198 -20.35 -9.28 -3.94
CA PRO A 198 -21.33 -9.76 -4.90
C PRO A 198 -20.83 -11.04 -5.59
N LEU A 199 -21.74 -11.96 -5.94
CA LEU A 199 -21.39 -13.27 -6.49
C LEU A 199 -20.50 -13.18 -7.74
N ALA A 200 -20.79 -12.23 -8.63
CA ALA A 200 -19.98 -12.02 -9.84
C ALA A 200 -18.53 -11.61 -9.50
N GLU A 201 -18.33 -10.66 -8.58
CA GLU A 201 -17.00 -10.22 -8.11
C GLU A 201 -16.26 -11.37 -7.41
N TYR A 202 -16.97 -12.16 -6.58
CA TYR A 202 -16.40 -13.33 -5.92
C TYR A 202 -15.89 -14.38 -6.92
N LEU A 203 -16.72 -14.79 -7.88
CA LEU A 203 -16.38 -15.79 -8.88
C LEU A 203 -15.24 -15.33 -9.78
N ALA A 204 -15.25 -14.05 -10.17
CA ALA A 204 -14.20 -13.41 -10.95
C ALA A 204 -12.82 -13.51 -10.29
N VAL A 205 -12.72 -13.04 -9.04
CA VAL A 205 -11.46 -13.04 -8.31
C VAL A 205 -11.00 -14.47 -8.04
N ARG A 206 -11.92 -15.34 -7.63
CA ARG A 206 -11.61 -16.76 -7.40
C ARG A 206 -11.07 -17.42 -8.66
N HIS A 207 -11.72 -17.23 -9.81
CA HIS A 207 -11.29 -17.80 -11.08
C HIS A 207 -9.93 -17.28 -11.50
N ALA A 208 -9.70 -15.96 -11.47
CA ALA A 208 -8.44 -15.37 -11.88
C ALA A 208 -7.26 -15.82 -11.01
N VAL A 209 -7.43 -15.88 -9.69
CA VAL A 209 -6.38 -16.31 -8.77
C VAL A 209 -6.15 -17.82 -8.86
N GLU A 210 -7.20 -18.63 -9.03
CA GLU A 210 -7.05 -20.08 -9.22
C GLU A 210 -6.35 -20.39 -10.56
N ALA A 211 -6.69 -19.69 -11.64
CA ALA A 211 -6.01 -19.80 -12.93
C ALA A 211 -4.53 -19.41 -12.82
N TRP A 212 -4.21 -18.28 -12.19
CA TRP A 212 -2.83 -17.89 -11.91
C TRP A 212 -2.10 -18.95 -11.09
N ARG A 213 -2.74 -19.51 -10.04
CA ARG A 213 -2.15 -20.54 -9.17
C ARG A 213 -1.78 -21.79 -9.96
N GLN A 214 -2.65 -22.22 -10.88
CA GLN A 214 -2.45 -23.42 -11.71
C GLN A 214 -1.37 -23.22 -12.78
N GLN A 215 -1.14 -21.99 -13.23
CA GLN A 215 -0.07 -21.65 -14.16
C GLN A 215 1.32 -21.61 -13.51
N GLN A 216 1.42 -21.60 -12.18
CA GLN A 216 2.71 -21.61 -11.49
C GLN A 216 3.39 -22.99 -11.59
N PRO A 217 4.68 -23.07 -11.97
CA PRO A 217 5.40 -24.35 -12.01
C PRO A 217 5.42 -25.10 -10.68
N SER A 218 5.47 -24.34 -9.57
CA SER A 218 5.32 -24.85 -8.22
C SER A 218 4.30 -23.97 -7.50
N PRO A 219 3.01 -24.34 -7.53
CA PRO A 219 1.96 -23.54 -6.93
C PRO A 219 2.30 -23.22 -5.49
N PRO A 220 2.21 -21.95 -5.05
CA PRO A 220 2.67 -21.55 -3.73
C PRO A 220 1.73 -21.97 -2.61
N CYS A 221 0.47 -22.25 -2.95
CA CYS A 221 -0.58 -22.73 -2.07
C CYS A 221 -1.37 -23.85 -2.77
N GLY A 222 -2.14 -24.59 -1.97
CA GLY A 222 -3.17 -25.48 -2.49
C GLY A 222 -4.40 -24.72 -3.00
N PRO A 223 -5.48 -25.43 -3.33
CA PRO A 223 -6.71 -24.82 -3.87
C PRO A 223 -7.26 -23.68 -3.01
N LEU A 224 -7.90 -22.71 -3.66
CA LEU A 224 -8.58 -21.63 -2.95
C LEU A 224 -9.78 -22.14 -2.17
N LEU A 225 -9.89 -21.70 -0.92
CA LEU A 225 -10.97 -22.04 0.00
C LEU A 225 -12.06 -20.98 -0.03
N ASP A 226 -11.69 -19.69 0.03
CA ASP A 226 -12.66 -18.60 0.09
C ASP A 226 -12.04 -17.25 -0.34
N VAL A 227 -12.87 -16.28 -0.68
CA VAL A 227 -12.48 -14.91 -1.08
C VAL A 227 -13.44 -13.91 -0.45
N ALA A 228 -12.90 -12.85 0.15
CA ALA A 228 -13.68 -11.73 0.66
C ALA A 228 -13.04 -10.40 0.28
N GLY A 229 -13.84 -9.34 0.21
CA GLY A 229 -13.28 -7.99 0.04
C GLY A 229 -12.51 -7.58 1.29
N ARG A 230 -11.40 -6.87 1.12
CA ARG A 230 -10.52 -6.42 2.20
C ARG A 230 -10.74 -4.94 2.48
N ILE A 231 -10.94 -4.61 3.75
CA ILE A 231 -11.04 -3.22 4.23
C ILE A 231 -9.73 -2.88 4.93
N ALA A 232 -8.90 -2.04 4.33
CA ALA A 232 -7.59 -1.66 4.88
C ALA A 232 -7.12 -0.29 4.36
N GLY A 233 -6.29 0.38 5.16
CA GLY A 233 -5.64 1.64 4.79
C GLY A 233 -6.50 2.89 5.01
N VAL A 234 -5.91 4.04 4.64
CA VAL A 234 -6.57 5.34 4.57
C VAL A 234 -6.51 5.82 3.11
N GLY A 235 -5.32 6.03 2.55
CA GLY A 235 -5.12 6.44 1.14
C GLY A 235 -5.65 5.43 0.12
N SER A 236 -5.37 4.15 0.32
CA SER A 236 -5.84 3.06 -0.55
C SER A 236 -7.23 2.52 -0.18
N LEU A 237 -7.92 3.09 0.81
CA LEU A 237 -9.24 2.59 1.22
C LEU A 237 -10.27 2.82 0.10
N GLY A 238 -10.99 1.76 -0.28
CA GLY A 238 -11.91 1.79 -1.41
C GLY A 238 -11.26 1.36 -2.72
N VAL A 239 -9.93 1.29 -2.84
CA VAL A 239 -9.31 0.57 -3.96
C VAL A 239 -9.69 -0.92 -3.84
N PRO A 240 -10.16 -1.59 -4.92
CA PRO A 240 -10.49 -3.00 -4.87
C PRO A 240 -9.33 -3.82 -4.31
N ARG A 241 -9.62 -4.54 -3.22
CA ARG A 241 -8.66 -5.35 -2.48
C ARG A 241 -9.38 -6.57 -1.93
N TYR A 242 -8.71 -7.71 -1.93
CA TYR A 242 -9.30 -9.01 -1.60
C TYR A 242 -8.40 -9.77 -0.63
N ALA A 243 -9.03 -10.37 0.38
CA ALA A 243 -8.41 -11.39 1.20
C ALA A 243 -8.79 -12.75 0.63
N ILE A 244 -7.80 -13.59 0.35
CA ILE A 244 -7.99 -14.90 -0.27
C ILE A 244 -7.50 -15.96 0.71
N LEU A 245 -8.37 -16.90 1.07
CA LEU A 245 -8.02 -18.04 1.91
C LEU A 245 -7.66 -19.22 1.02
N ALA A 246 -6.47 -19.78 1.19
CA ALA A 246 -5.97 -20.90 0.37
C ALA A 246 -5.48 -22.05 1.25
N GLN A 247 -5.61 -23.29 0.77
CA GLN A 247 -5.10 -24.45 1.50
C GLN A 247 -3.56 -24.39 1.59
N SER A 248 -2.99 -24.82 2.71
CA SER A 248 -1.54 -25.04 2.78
C SER A 248 -1.14 -26.26 1.95
N ARG A 249 0.02 -26.20 1.30
CA ARG A 249 0.61 -27.38 0.65
C ARG A 249 1.06 -28.44 1.63
N GLN A 250 1.37 -28.04 2.86
CA GLN A 250 1.80 -28.94 3.91
C GLN A 250 0.57 -29.52 4.60
N VAL A 251 0.42 -30.84 4.53
CA VAL A 251 -0.64 -31.59 5.20
C VAL A 251 -0.66 -31.24 6.69
N GLY A 252 -1.86 -30.98 7.23
CA GLY A 252 -2.06 -30.65 8.64
C GLY A 252 -1.71 -29.21 9.04
N LYS A 253 -1.18 -28.36 8.14
CA LYS A 253 -0.95 -26.94 8.43
C LYS A 253 -2.21 -26.10 8.21
N LEU A 254 -2.26 -24.96 8.92
CA LEU A 254 -3.33 -23.97 8.79
C LEU A 254 -3.37 -23.37 7.37
N PRO A 255 -4.55 -22.92 6.89
CA PRO A 255 -4.67 -22.18 5.64
C PRO A 255 -3.79 -20.93 5.58
N LEU A 256 -3.45 -20.54 4.36
CA LEU A 256 -2.75 -19.32 4.03
C LEU A 256 -3.74 -18.19 3.73
N LEU A 257 -3.37 -16.96 4.07
CA LEU A 257 -4.11 -15.76 3.71
C LEU A 257 -3.27 -14.98 2.69
N LEU A 258 -3.82 -14.76 1.50
CA LEU A 258 -3.21 -13.97 0.43
C LEU A 258 -3.95 -12.63 0.31
N ASP A 259 -3.28 -11.61 -0.24
CA ASP A 259 -3.82 -10.27 -0.40
C ASP A 259 -3.70 -9.83 -1.87
N LEU A 260 -4.82 -9.66 -2.54
CA LEU A 260 -4.85 -9.16 -3.91
C LEU A 260 -5.31 -7.71 -3.88
N LYS A 261 -4.54 -6.79 -4.45
CA LYS A 261 -4.85 -5.35 -4.45
C LYS A 261 -4.79 -4.82 -5.87
N LEU A 262 -5.83 -4.11 -6.32
CA LEU A 262 -5.80 -3.44 -7.62
C LEU A 262 -4.72 -2.36 -7.62
N ALA A 263 -3.90 -2.31 -8.66
CA ALA A 263 -2.95 -1.24 -8.88
C ALA A 263 -3.62 -0.14 -9.70
N LEU A 264 -3.61 1.09 -9.18
CA LEU A 264 -4.08 2.27 -9.88
C LEU A 264 -2.89 3.04 -10.46
N PRO A 265 -3.11 3.95 -11.41
CA PRO A 265 -2.07 4.90 -11.82
C PRO A 265 -1.56 5.67 -10.61
N ALA A 266 -0.25 5.80 -10.52
CA ALA A 266 0.37 6.56 -9.46
C ALA A 266 0.02 8.04 -9.55
N ALA A 267 -0.43 8.62 -8.45
CA ALA A 267 -0.76 10.02 -8.23
C ALA A 267 0.31 11.00 -8.70
N PRO A 268 1.64 10.77 -8.51
CA PRO A 268 2.65 11.69 -9.00
C PRO A 268 2.71 11.76 -10.53
N LEU A 269 2.28 10.71 -11.27
CA LEU A 269 2.39 10.66 -12.74
C LEU A 269 1.70 11.82 -13.43
N ALA A 270 0.56 12.27 -12.91
CA ALA A 270 -0.19 13.38 -13.49
C ALA A 270 0.59 14.71 -13.46
N PHE A 271 1.63 14.81 -12.63
CA PHE A 271 2.40 16.02 -12.41
C PHE A 271 3.88 15.86 -12.79
N CYS A 272 4.34 14.63 -13.03
CA CYS A 272 5.74 14.32 -13.27
C CYS A 272 6.10 14.42 -14.75
N ALA A 273 7.03 15.30 -15.10
CA ALA A 273 7.55 15.43 -16.45
C ALA A 273 8.69 14.43 -16.78
N VAL A 274 9.15 13.67 -15.79
CA VAL A 274 10.23 12.68 -15.98
C VAL A 274 9.70 11.50 -16.80
N PRO A 275 10.38 11.11 -17.90
CA PRO A 275 9.99 9.93 -18.67
C PRO A 275 9.96 8.67 -17.81
N GLN A 276 8.85 7.92 -17.89
CA GLN A 276 8.68 6.66 -17.18
C GLN A 276 9.07 5.47 -18.07
N PRO A 277 9.58 4.37 -17.49
CA PRO A 277 9.67 3.10 -18.20
C PRO A 277 8.29 2.65 -18.68
N VAL A 278 8.25 1.91 -19.79
CA VAL A 278 7.01 1.32 -20.30
C VAL A 278 6.70 0.07 -19.49
N TRP A 279 5.55 0.08 -18.82
CA TRP A 279 5.07 -1.05 -18.04
C TRP A 279 3.93 -1.77 -18.78
N PRO A 280 3.91 -3.11 -18.80
CA PRO A 280 2.77 -3.85 -19.33
C PRO A 280 1.48 -3.53 -18.57
N THR A 281 1.60 -3.25 -17.27
CA THR A 281 0.48 -2.94 -16.37
C THR A 281 0.94 -2.10 -15.17
N GLU A 282 0.01 -1.40 -14.51
CA GLU A 282 0.29 -0.71 -13.23
C GLU A 282 0.78 -1.68 -12.14
N ALA A 283 0.29 -2.92 -12.15
CA ALA A 283 0.77 -3.94 -11.22
C ALA A 283 2.24 -4.29 -11.46
N ALA A 284 2.66 -4.39 -12.72
CA ALA A 284 4.05 -4.62 -13.07
C ALA A 284 4.94 -3.45 -12.64
N ARG A 285 4.46 -2.21 -12.77
CA ARG A 285 5.16 -1.00 -12.26
C ARG A 285 5.43 -1.12 -10.77
N VAL A 286 4.38 -1.38 -9.97
CA VAL A 286 4.51 -1.43 -8.51
C VAL A 286 5.43 -2.56 -8.07
N VAL A 287 5.31 -3.75 -8.67
CA VAL A 287 6.19 -4.90 -8.36
C VAL A 287 7.65 -4.59 -8.69
N ALA A 288 7.92 -3.99 -9.85
CA ALA A 288 9.28 -3.62 -10.24
C ALA A 288 9.85 -2.53 -9.32
N ALA A 289 9.09 -1.47 -9.04
CA ALA A 289 9.51 -0.39 -8.15
C ALA A 289 9.81 -0.90 -6.73
N GLN A 290 8.95 -1.77 -6.19
CA GLN A 290 9.21 -2.42 -4.91
C GLN A 290 10.47 -3.29 -4.95
N GLY A 291 10.75 -3.98 -6.06
CA GLY A 291 12.00 -4.72 -6.27
C GLY A 291 13.26 -3.83 -6.34
N TYR A 292 13.15 -2.58 -6.81
CA TYR A 292 14.26 -1.63 -6.83
C TYR A 292 14.52 -0.99 -5.48
N MET A 293 13.46 -0.66 -4.75
CA MET A 293 13.54 0.18 -3.55
C MET A 293 13.54 -0.60 -2.24
N GLN A 294 12.98 -1.80 -2.22
CA GLN A 294 12.87 -2.61 -1.01
C GLN A 294 13.92 -3.72 -1.01
N ALA A 295 14.78 -3.73 0.01
CA ALA A 295 15.95 -4.60 0.04
C ALA A 295 15.60 -6.11 -0.01
N VAL A 296 14.49 -6.52 0.59
CA VAL A 296 13.95 -7.88 0.45
C VAL A 296 12.45 -7.78 0.27
N CYS A 297 11.91 -8.14 -0.88
CA CYS A 297 10.47 -8.11 -1.11
C CYS A 297 9.72 -9.23 -0.34
N PRO A 298 8.43 -9.04 0.00
CA PRO A 298 7.56 -10.11 0.47
C PRO A 298 7.51 -11.30 -0.48
N ALA A 299 7.17 -12.48 0.07
CA ALA A 299 6.92 -13.65 -0.76
C ALA A 299 5.76 -13.39 -1.74
N LEU A 300 5.90 -13.93 -2.96
CA LEU A 300 4.86 -13.89 -4.00
C LEU A 300 4.36 -12.49 -4.35
N LEU A 301 5.25 -11.52 -4.37
CA LEU A 301 4.99 -10.23 -4.98
C LEU A 301 4.97 -10.42 -6.51
N GLN A 302 3.78 -10.50 -7.10
CA GLN A 302 3.61 -10.73 -8.54
C GLN A 302 2.45 -9.92 -9.13
N PRO A 303 2.57 -9.45 -10.38
CA PRO A 303 1.43 -8.88 -11.09
C PRO A 303 0.46 -9.99 -11.53
N LEU A 304 -0.83 -9.68 -11.48
CA LEU A 304 -1.94 -10.54 -11.90
C LEU A 304 -3.03 -9.70 -12.57
N THR A 305 -3.47 -10.08 -13.76
CA THR A 305 -4.56 -9.37 -14.45
C THR A 305 -5.91 -9.95 -14.06
N LEU A 306 -6.85 -9.08 -13.66
CA LEU A 306 -8.25 -9.45 -13.49
C LEU A 306 -8.97 -9.15 -14.80
N GLY A 307 -9.75 -10.11 -15.33
CA GLY A 307 -10.48 -9.95 -16.58
C GLY A 307 -11.27 -8.62 -16.63
N ALA A 308 -11.18 -7.91 -17.76
CA ALA A 308 -11.60 -6.50 -17.91
C ALA A 308 -13.09 -6.22 -17.65
N SER A 309 -13.96 -7.24 -17.65
CA SER A 309 -15.42 -7.08 -17.56
C SER A 309 -15.97 -6.94 -16.13
N LEU A 310 -15.14 -7.01 -15.08
CA LEU A 310 -15.61 -7.38 -13.74
C LEU A 310 -15.54 -6.27 -12.69
N LEU A 311 -14.85 -5.15 -12.96
CA LEU A 311 -14.65 -4.06 -11.99
C LEU A 311 -15.32 -2.73 -12.38
N CYS A 312 -15.87 -2.65 -13.59
CA CYS A 312 -16.56 -1.45 -14.08
C CYS A 312 -18.05 -1.75 -14.26
N SER A 313 -18.88 -1.44 -13.25
CA SER A 313 -20.33 -1.28 -13.44
C SER A 313 -20.70 0.13 -13.92
N GLY A 314 -19.77 0.83 -14.58
CA GLY A 314 -19.91 2.19 -15.07
C GLY A 314 -18.97 2.44 -16.25
N THR A 315 -19.33 3.40 -17.09
CA THR A 315 -18.82 3.76 -18.42
C THR A 315 -17.33 4.18 -18.52
N CYS A 316 -16.45 3.65 -17.67
CA CYS A 316 -15.02 3.96 -17.70
C CYS A 316 -14.24 2.87 -18.46
N SER A 317 -14.23 2.97 -19.78
CA SER A 317 -13.44 2.13 -20.71
C SER A 317 -11.93 2.43 -20.71
N ARG A 318 -11.42 3.19 -19.72
CA ARG A 318 -10.03 3.70 -19.70
C ARG A 318 -9.05 2.89 -18.85
N TRP A 319 -9.49 1.86 -18.13
CA TRP A 319 -8.63 1.13 -17.19
C TRP A 319 -8.48 -0.34 -17.58
N GLN A 320 -7.30 -0.74 -18.08
CA GLN A 320 -6.90 -2.15 -18.09
C GLN A 320 -6.66 -2.58 -16.63
N THR A 321 -7.60 -3.34 -16.06
CA THR A 321 -7.59 -3.68 -14.63
C THR A 321 -6.49 -4.69 -14.29
N SER A 322 -5.39 -4.19 -13.76
CA SER A 322 -4.24 -5.00 -13.37
C SER A 322 -4.07 -4.94 -11.86
N SER A 323 -4.00 -6.10 -11.22
CA SER A 323 -3.88 -6.23 -9.77
C SER A 323 -2.51 -6.76 -9.38
N ILE A 324 -2.05 -6.41 -8.20
CA ILE A 324 -0.86 -6.99 -7.60
C ILE A 324 -1.35 -8.05 -6.64
N LEU A 325 -0.96 -9.30 -6.89
CA LEU A 325 -1.04 -10.31 -5.86
C LEU A 325 0.20 -10.12 -4.99
N VAL A 326 -0.02 -9.74 -3.75
CA VAL A 326 0.99 -9.80 -2.72
C VAL A 326 0.53 -10.94 -1.81
N ILE A 327 1.35 -11.96 -1.51
CA ILE A 327 1.16 -12.56 -0.18
C ILE A 327 1.58 -11.49 0.77
N SER A 328 0.63 -10.67 1.21
CA SER A 328 0.87 -9.75 2.28
C SER A 328 1.15 -10.63 3.50
N PRO A 329 2.39 -10.65 4.01
CA PRO A 329 2.63 -11.09 5.36
C PRO A 329 2.41 -9.85 6.24
N ARG A 330 1.33 -9.07 6.01
CA ARG A 330 0.87 -8.07 6.96
C ARG A 330 0.47 -8.86 8.19
N MET A 331 1.50 -9.05 9.00
CA MET A 331 1.45 -9.54 10.35
C MET A 331 0.62 -8.61 11.19
#